data_AF-A0A974YVV8-F1
#
_entry.id   AF-A0A974YVV8-F1
#
_cell.length_a   1.000
_cell.length_b   1.000
_cell.length_c   1.000
_cell.angle_alpha   90.00
_cell.angle_beta   90.00
_cell.angle_gamma   90.00
#
_symmetry.space_group_name_H-M   'P 1'
#
loop_
_entity.id
_entity.type
_entity.pdbx_description
1 polymer ?
#
loop_
_entity_poly.entity_id
_entity_poly.type
_entity_poly.pdbx_seq_one_letter_code
_entity_poly.pdbx_strand_id
1 'polypeptide(L)'
;MESKIRETTQKRIFIKSYPKFQQIEALIKGMNLPENKNQQISIIGKFDEEHLDATKNLTALEEEMETKCKALFPYPIDFGILSNPDIGTIFITGFLVSTFLQEIERKEIGAMLTGPYGILRGLGIYPESAALNLKALQLGRYLLIIRGTKKELKVL
;
A
#
# COMPACT_ATOMS: atom_id res chain seq x y z
N MET A 1 -6.15 42.80 -15.71
CA MET A 1 -5.18 41.69 -15.88
C MET A 1 -5.77 40.49 -15.16
N GLU A 2 -6.48 39.63 -15.90
CA GLU A 2 -7.13 38.45 -15.30
C GLU A 2 -6.05 37.46 -14.85
N SER A 3 -5.95 37.28 -13.55
CA SER A 3 -5.17 36.22 -12.94
C SER A 3 -5.74 34.88 -13.40
N LYS A 4 -5.07 34.22 -14.36
CA LYS A 4 -5.26 32.79 -14.62
C LYS A 4 -4.79 32.04 -13.38
N ILE A 5 -5.69 31.88 -12.41
CA ILE A 5 -5.52 30.93 -11.31
C ILE A 5 -5.34 29.57 -11.98
N ARG A 6 -4.11 29.07 -12.02
CA ARG A 6 -3.84 27.69 -12.43
C ARG A 6 -4.63 26.82 -11.45
N GLU A 7 -5.67 26.13 -11.93
CA GLU A 7 -6.30 25.06 -11.15
C GLU A 7 -5.18 24.14 -10.65
N THR A 8 -4.89 24.19 -9.35
CA THR A 8 -3.89 23.31 -8.78
C THR A 8 -4.47 21.90 -8.87
N THR A 9 -3.82 21.03 -9.63
CA THR A 9 -4.19 19.61 -9.75
C THR A 9 -3.88 18.93 -8.42
N GLN A 10 -4.70 19.17 -7.40
CA GLN A 10 -4.51 18.61 -6.07
C GLN A 10 -4.56 17.09 -6.15
N LYS A 11 -3.43 16.45 -5.82
CA LYS A 11 -3.37 15.01 -5.62
C LYS A 11 -4.20 14.64 -4.38
N ARG A 12 -5.02 13.62 -4.52
CA ARG A 12 -5.86 13.04 -3.46
C ARG A 12 -5.41 11.61 -3.20
N ILE A 13 -5.77 11.10 -2.04
CA ILE A 13 -5.55 9.70 -1.66
C ILE A 13 -6.86 8.96 -1.79
N PHE A 14 -6.81 7.83 -2.50
CA PHE A 14 -7.80 6.78 -2.46
C PHE A 14 -7.23 5.61 -1.65
N ILE A 15 -8.01 5.08 -0.73
CA ILE A 15 -7.67 3.89 0.04
C ILE A 15 -8.89 2.96 0.09
N LYS A 16 -8.67 1.67 -0.16
CA LYS A 16 -9.71 0.64 -0.09
C LYS A 16 -9.13 -0.71 0.31
N SER A 17 -9.86 -1.46 1.12
CA SER A 17 -9.49 -2.82 1.50
C SER A 17 -10.15 -3.89 0.63
N TYR A 18 -9.41 -4.96 0.32
CA TYR A 18 -9.85 -6.08 -0.50
C TYR A 18 -9.62 -7.41 0.23
N PRO A 19 -10.59 -8.35 0.25
CA PRO A 19 -10.40 -9.66 0.86
C PRO A 19 -9.41 -10.55 0.09
N LYS A 20 -9.21 -10.31 -1.20
CA LYS A 20 -8.40 -11.17 -2.07
C LYS A 20 -7.47 -10.33 -2.93
N PHE A 21 -6.21 -10.76 -3.02
CA PHE A 21 -5.19 -10.09 -3.84
C PHE A 21 -5.62 -9.98 -5.30
N GLN A 22 -6.29 -11.01 -5.85
CA GLN A 22 -6.78 -11.05 -7.23
C GLN A 22 -7.70 -9.88 -7.61
N GLN A 23 -8.41 -9.29 -6.64
CA GLN A 23 -9.24 -8.11 -6.89
C GLN A 23 -8.39 -6.86 -7.13
N ILE A 24 -7.26 -6.74 -6.42
CA ILE A 24 -6.27 -5.69 -6.68
C ILE A 24 -5.61 -5.94 -8.03
N GLU A 25 -5.25 -7.19 -8.36
CA GLU A 25 -4.65 -7.53 -9.65
C GLU A 25 -5.56 -7.15 -10.82
N ALA A 26 -6.85 -7.51 -10.74
CA ALA A 26 -7.84 -7.19 -11.78
C ALA A 26 -8.02 -5.67 -11.92
N LEU A 27 -8.09 -4.96 -10.80
CA LEU A 27 -8.22 -3.50 -10.79
C LEU A 27 -7.01 -2.82 -11.42
N ILE A 28 -5.79 -3.22 -11.05
CA ILE A 28 -4.54 -2.66 -11.58
C ILE A 28 -4.38 -2.97 -13.06
N LYS A 29 -4.67 -4.20 -13.50
CA LYS A 29 -4.65 -4.59 -14.93
C LYS A 29 -5.69 -3.83 -15.76
N GLY A 30 -6.82 -3.46 -15.16
CA GLY A 30 -7.85 -2.64 -15.78
C GLY A 30 -7.50 -1.15 -15.83
N MET A 31 -6.49 -0.70 -15.06
CA MET A 31 -5.97 0.66 -15.19
C MET A 31 -5.02 0.73 -16.37
N ASN A 32 -5.26 1.69 -17.25
CA ASN A 32 -4.23 2.14 -18.20
C ASN A 32 -3.18 2.92 -17.42
N LEU A 33 -2.33 2.21 -16.67
CA LEU A 33 -1.19 2.79 -15.94
C LEU A 33 -0.27 3.45 -16.98
N PRO A 34 -0.31 4.77 -17.14
CA PRO A 34 0.57 5.41 -18.09
C PRO A 34 2.00 5.26 -17.55
N GLU A 35 2.99 5.11 -18.43
CA GLU A 35 4.40 5.20 -18.02
C GLU A 35 4.73 6.52 -17.30
N ASN A 36 3.86 7.53 -17.46
CA ASN A 36 3.93 8.80 -16.76
C ASN A 36 3.50 8.69 -15.28
N LYS A 37 4.53 8.84 -14.42
CA LYS A 37 4.63 8.71 -12.96
C LYS A 37 3.67 9.53 -12.07
N ASN A 38 2.55 10.04 -12.58
CA ASN A 38 1.69 10.92 -11.80
C ASN A 38 0.88 10.17 -10.74
N GLN A 39 0.45 8.94 -11.05
CA GLN A 39 -0.28 8.07 -10.16
C GLN A 39 0.71 7.19 -9.37
N GLN A 40 0.68 7.32 -8.05
CA GLN A 40 1.51 6.51 -7.16
C GLN A 40 0.63 5.46 -6.50
N ILE A 41 1.02 4.19 -6.61
CA ILE A 41 0.25 3.06 -6.09
C ILE A 41 1.08 2.37 -5.02
N SER A 42 0.44 1.98 -3.93
CA SER A 42 1.01 1.05 -2.95
C SER A 42 0.00 -0.02 -2.59
N ILE A 43 0.49 -1.22 -2.32
CA ILE A 43 -0.29 -2.33 -1.79
C ILE A 43 0.34 -2.74 -0.46
N ILE A 44 -0.50 -2.99 0.54
CA ILE A 44 -0.09 -3.52 1.84
C ILE A 44 -0.89 -4.78 2.10
N GLY A 45 -0.23 -5.84 2.55
CA GLY A 45 -0.88 -7.08 2.95
C GLY A 45 -0.18 -7.72 4.13
N LYS A 46 -0.93 -8.52 4.89
CA LYS A 46 -0.42 -9.33 5.99
C LYS A 46 -0.10 -10.73 5.48
N PHE A 47 1.03 -11.30 5.93
CA PHE A 47 1.29 -12.72 5.75
C PHE A 47 0.50 -13.53 6.78
N ASP A 48 -0.16 -14.59 6.31
CA ASP A 48 -0.87 -15.51 7.19
C ASP A 48 0.13 -16.54 7.74
N GLU A 49 0.75 -16.19 8.86
CA GLU A 49 1.74 -17.05 9.53
C GLU A 49 1.11 -18.23 10.28
N GLU A 50 -0.18 -18.13 10.63
CA GLU A 50 -0.91 -19.15 11.40
C GLU A 50 -1.25 -20.38 10.56
N HIS A 51 -1.26 -20.25 9.22
CA HIS A 51 -1.57 -21.32 8.27
C HIS A 51 -0.37 -21.73 7.41
N LEU A 52 0.86 -21.43 7.85
CA LEU A 52 2.06 -21.96 7.22
C LEU A 52 2.14 -23.47 7.47
N ASP A 53 1.74 -24.27 6.47
CA ASP A 53 2.03 -25.70 6.44
C ASP A 53 3.54 -25.93 6.63
N ALA A 54 3.92 -27.02 7.30
CA ALA A 54 5.32 -27.40 7.55
C ALA A 54 6.21 -27.48 6.29
N THR A 55 5.61 -27.44 5.09
CA THR A 55 6.26 -27.45 3.77
C THR A 55 6.46 -26.07 3.14
N LYS A 56 5.84 -24.99 3.66
CA LYS A 56 6.04 -23.62 3.17
C LYS A 56 6.86 -22.82 4.17
N ASN A 57 8.14 -22.59 3.85
CA ASN A 57 8.97 -21.67 4.59
C ASN A 57 8.54 -20.22 4.29
N LEU A 58 8.49 -19.35 5.30
CA LEU A 58 8.08 -17.95 5.19
C LEU A 58 8.81 -17.21 4.06
N THR A 59 10.11 -17.49 3.88
CA THR A 59 10.94 -16.93 2.80
C THR A 59 10.38 -17.22 1.40
N ALA A 60 9.86 -18.42 1.16
CA ALA A 60 9.29 -18.76 -0.14
C ALA A 60 7.96 -18.02 -0.39
N LEU A 61 7.17 -17.79 0.66
CA LEU A 61 5.93 -17.01 0.58
C LEU A 61 6.24 -15.53 0.31
N GLU A 62 7.29 -14.99 0.93
CA GLU A 62 7.79 -13.64 0.72
C GLU A 62 8.25 -13.43 -0.72
N GLU A 63 9.09 -14.32 -1.25
CA GLU A 63 9.57 -14.29 -2.65
C GLU A 63 8.43 -14.43 -3.66
N GLU A 64 7.46 -15.32 -3.39
CA GLU A 64 6.25 -15.48 -4.23
C GLU A 64 5.44 -14.19 -4.26
N MET A 65 5.26 -13.54 -3.10
CA MET A 65 4.50 -12.29 -3.00
C MET A 65 5.22 -11.12 -3.65
N GLU A 66 6.54 -11.01 -3.49
CA GLU A 66 7.35 -10.00 -4.17
C GLU A 66 7.26 -10.15 -5.68
N THR A 67 7.39 -11.39 -6.18
CA THR A 67 7.27 -11.69 -7.61
C THR A 67 5.88 -11.32 -8.13
N LYS A 68 4.82 -11.69 -7.40
CA LYS A 68 3.44 -11.30 -7.75
C LYS A 68 3.26 -9.79 -7.80
N CYS A 69 3.76 -9.06 -6.80
CA CYS A 69 3.64 -7.61 -6.74
C CYS A 69 4.39 -6.94 -7.89
N LYS A 70 5.64 -7.35 -8.16
CA LYS A 70 6.45 -6.81 -9.26
C LYS A 70 5.81 -7.05 -10.63
N ALA A 71 5.16 -8.21 -10.83
CA ALA A 71 4.46 -8.52 -12.08
C ALA A 71 3.22 -7.65 -12.36
N LEU A 72 2.70 -6.92 -11.36
CA LEU A 72 1.55 -6.02 -11.54
C LEU A 72 1.88 -4.70 -12.22
N PHE A 73 3.15 -4.30 -12.22
CA PHE A 73 3.56 -2.99 -12.70
C PHE A 73 4.49 -3.14 -13.91
N PRO A 74 4.31 -2.30 -14.95
CA PRO A 74 5.18 -2.34 -16.13
C PRO A 74 6.57 -1.72 -15.88
N TYR A 75 6.82 -1.23 -14.66
CA TYR A 75 8.05 -0.58 -14.24
C TYR A 75 8.53 -1.17 -12.90
N PRO A 76 9.83 -1.04 -12.58
CA PRO A 76 10.36 -1.47 -11.28
C PRO A 76 9.59 -0.83 -10.13
N ILE A 77 9.23 -1.64 -9.15
CA ILE A 77 8.53 -1.21 -7.95
C ILE A 77 9.25 -1.74 -6.72
N ASP A 78 9.33 -0.90 -5.70
CA ASP A 78 9.91 -1.30 -4.43
C ASP A 78 9.01 -2.30 -3.72
N PHE A 79 9.64 -3.17 -2.95
CA PHE A 79 8.99 -4.15 -2.10
C PHE A 79 9.73 -4.18 -0.75
N GLY A 80 8.99 -4.34 0.33
CA GLY A 80 9.52 -4.34 1.68
C GLY A 80 8.68 -5.22 2.59
N ILE A 81 9.32 -5.79 3.60
CA ILE A 81 8.68 -6.64 4.61
C ILE A 81 9.10 -6.12 5.98
N LEU A 82 8.16 -6.10 6.92
CA LEU A 82 8.44 -5.76 8.32
C LEU A 82 7.42 -6.44 9.23
N SER A 83 7.76 -6.55 10.52
CA SER A 83 6.84 -7.03 11.56
C SER A 83 6.32 -5.87 12.40
N ASN A 84 5.00 -5.75 12.48
CA ASN A 84 4.34 -4.78 13.34
C ASN A 84 3.66 -5.51 14.52
N PRO A 85 3.81 -5.04 15.77
CA PRO A 85 3.28 -5.73 16.95
C PRO A 85 1.74 -5.85 16.98
N ASP A 86 0.99 -4.92 16.37
CA ASP A 86 -0.47 -4.93 16.37
C ASP A 86 -1.07 -5.65 15.15
N ILE A 87 -0.28 -5.91 14.11
CA ILE A 87 -0.77 -6.44 12.83
C ILE A 87 -0.19 -7.82 12.54
N GLY A 88 1.08 -8.05 12.85
CA GLY A 88 1.89 -9.18 12.40
C GLY A 88 2.88 -8.78 11.31
N THR A 89 3.44 -9.76 10.61
CA THR A 89 4.34 -9.50 9.48
C THR A 89 3.53 -9.07 8.25
N ILE A 90 3.93 -7.94 7.69
CA ILE A 90 3.29 -7.33 6.53
C ILE A 90 4.30 -7.13 5.42
N PHE A 91 3.83 -7.20 4.19
CA PHE A 91 4.55 -6.68 3.04
C PHE A 91 3.96 -5.35 2.60
N ILE A 92 4.81 -4.53 2.00
CA ILE A 92 4.48 -3.28 1.35
C ILE A 92 5.11 -3.32 -0.03
N THR A 93 4.38 -2.89 -1.06
CA THR A 93 4.96 -2.59 -2.38
C THR A 93 4.53 -1.20 -2.83
N GLY A 94 5.40 -0.52 -3.57
CA GLY A 94 5.13 0.80 -4.14
C GLY A 94 5.66 1.97 -3.34
N PHE A 95 5.08 3.14 -3.57
CA PHE A 95 5.65 4.41 -3.12
C PHE A 95 5.74 4.57 -1.59
N LEU A 96 5.04 3.73 -0.81
CA LEU A 96 5.09 3.76 0.65
C LEU A 96 6.19 2.91 1.25
N VAL A 97 6.89 2.06 0.47
CA VAL A 97 7.94 1.17 1.00
C VAL A 97 8.99 1.97 1.77
N SER A 98 9.53 3.03 1.16
CA SER A 98 10.54 3.88 1.81
C SER A 98 10.02 4.55 3.08
N THR A 99 8.73 4.88 3.16
CA THR A 99 8.13 5.49 4.36
C THR A 99 7.94 4.47 5.48
N PHE A 100 7.54 3.23 5.15
CA PHE A 100 7.38 2.16 6.13
C PHE A 100 8.74 1.69 6.67
N LEU A 101 9.73 1.52 5.80
CA LEU A 101 11.07 1.04 6.15
C LEU A 101 12.01 2.16 6.63
N GLN A 102 11.57 3.41 6.62
CA GLN A 102 12.37 4.51 7.17
C GLN A 102 12.64 4.25 8.65
N GLU A 103 13.90 4.25 9.05
CA GLU A 103 14.28 4.09 10.46
C GLU A 103 14.27 5.42 11.22
N ILE A 104 13.70 5.38 12.43
CA ILE A 104 13.85 6.41 13.46
C ILE A 104 14.36 5.68 14.71
N GLU A 105 15.50 6.13 15.24
CA GLU A 105 16.12 5.51 16.42
C GLU A 105 16.33 3.98 16.26
N ARG A 106 16.79 3.55 15.07
CA ARG A 106 17.03 2.14 14.69
C ARG A 106 15.77 1.27 14.64
N LYS A 107 14.60 1.89 14.52
CA LYS A 107 13.34 1.18 14.33
C LYS A 107 12.60 1.73 13.13
N GLU A 108 12.22 0.85 12.21
CA GLU A 108 11.40 1.19 11.06
C GLU A 108 10.06 1.78 11.53
N ILE A 109 9.61 2.88 10.91
CA ILE A 109 8.34 3.53 11.28
C ILE A 109 7.20 2.51 11.22
N GLY A 110 7.14 1.69 10.17
CA GLY A 110 6.09 0.68 10.01
C GLY A 110 6.10 -0.41 11.09
N ALA A 111 7.26 -0.70 11.70
CA ALA A 111 7.40 -1.66 12.79
C ALA A 111 7.05 -1.09 14.17
N MET A 112 6.79 0.23 14.27
CA MET A 112 6.31 0.86 15.50
C MET A 112 4.82 0.57 15.73
N LEU A 113 4.40 0.47 16.98
CA LEU A 113 3.02 0.17 17.40
C LEU A 113 1.99 1.00 16.63
N THR A 114 2.13 2.32 16.63
CA THR A 114 1.23 3.27 15.95
C THR A 114 1.73 3.69 14.57
N GLY A 115 2.79 3.06 14.07
CA GLY A 115 3.49 3.43 12.84
C GLY A 115 2.61 3.45 11.60
N PRO A 116 1.99 2.32 11.22
CA PRO A 116 1.09 2.25 10.08
C PRO A 116 -0.07 3.26 10.18
N TYR A 117 -0.61 3.48 11.38
CA TYR A 117 -1.64 4.51 11.60
C TYR A 117 -1.10 5.91 11.33
N GLY A 118 0.06 6.25 11.90
CA GLY A 118 0.73 7.53 11.67
C GLY A 118 1.02 7.78 10.19
N ILE A 119 1.47 6.76 9.45
CA ILE A 119 1.72 6.86 8.01
C ILE A 119 0.42 7.16 7.25
N LEU A 120 -0.67 6.41 7.49
CA LEU A 120 -1.95 6.68 6.84
C LEU A 120 -2.48 8.09 7.16
N ARG A 121 -2.34 8.54 8.41
CA ARG A 121 -2.71 9.89 8.81
C ARG A 121 -1.84 10.96 8.14
N GLY A 122 -0.55 10.72 8.01
CA GLY A 122 0.40 11.59 7.30
C GLY A 122 0.09 11.76 5.81
N LEU A 123 -0.55 10.75 5.19
CA LEU A 123 -1.06 10.85 3.83
C LEU A 123 -2.33 11.72 3.71
N GLY A 124 -2.93 12.14 4.84
CA GLY A 124 -4.19 12.89 4.86
C GLY A 124 -5.43 12.00 4.89
N ILE A 125 -5.31 10.72 5.23
CA ILE A 125 -6.48 9.84 5.44
C ILE A 125 -7.15 10.23 6.77
N TYR A 126 -8.48 10.34 6.76
CA TYR A 126 -9.27 10.66 7.95
C TYR A 126 -9.10 9.60 9.06
N PRO A 127 -9.15 10.01 10.35
CA PRO A 127 -8.93 9.13 11.50
C PRO A 127 -9.71 7.80 11.42
N GLU A 128 -11.00 7.89 11.15
CA GLU A 128 -11.93 6.77 11.16
C GLU A 128 -11.62 5.82 10.00
N SER A 129 -11.28 6.38 8.83
CA SER A 129 -10.90 5.61 7.65
C SER A 129 -9.55 4.92 7.85
N ALA A 130 -8.57 5.58 8.46
CA ALA A 130 -7.28 4.97 8.78
C ALA A 130 -7.45 3.80 9.76
N ALA A 131 -8.21 3.99 10.84
CA ALA A 131 -8.50 2.94 11.81
C ALA A 131 -9.25 1.75 11.18
N LEU A 132 -10.26 2.02 10.35
CA LEU A 132 -11.04 0.98 9.67
C LEU A 132 -10.17 0.15 8.70
N ASN A 133 -9.28 0.79 7.94
CA ASN A 133 -8.39 0.08 7.03
C ASN A 133 -7.31 -0.71 7.77
N LEU A 134 -6.76 -0.20 8.88
CA LEU A 134 -5.83 -1.00 9.68
C LEU A 134 -6.49 -2.22 10.30
N LYS A 135 -7.72 -2.07 10.82
CA LYS A 135 -8.49 -3.22 11.30
C LYS A 135 -8.74 -4.24 10.19
N ALA A 136 -9.02 -3.78 8.97
CA ALA A 136 -9.14 -4.66 7.81
C ALA A 136 -7.82 -5.42 7.53
N LEU A 137 -6.67 -4.74 7.60
CA LEU A 137 -5.35 -5.34 7.41
C LEU A 137 -5.01 -6.37 8.49
N GLN A 138 -5.32 -6.07 9.76
CA GLN A 138 -5.18 -7.01 10.88
C GLN A 138 -5.97 -8.32 10.64
N LEU A 139 -7.15 -8.21 10.03
CA LEU A 139 -8.00 -9.33 9.62
C LEU A 139 -7.57 -10.01 8.31
N GLY A 140 -6.34 -9.76 7.83
CA GLY A 140 -5.78 -10.40 6.65
C GLY A 140 -6.25 -9.83 5.31
N ARG A 141 -6.96 -8.69 5.30
CA ARG A 141 -7.33 -8.01 4.05
C ARG A 141 -6.17 -7.21 3.50
N TYR A 142 -6.14 -7.05 2.18
CA TYR A 142 -5.16 -6.21 1.50
C TYR A 142 -5.63 -4.76 1.47
N LEU A 143 -4.72 -3.80 1.58
CA LEU A 143 -4.98 -2.39 1.36
C LEU A 143 -4.37 -1.95 0.05
N LEU A 144 -5.17 -1.29 -0.79
CA LEU A 144 -4.70 -0.58 -1.96
C LEU A 144 -4.77 0.91 -1.69
N ILE A 145 -3.65 1.60 -1.91
CA ILE A 145 -3.51 3.03 -1.69
C ILE A 145 -3.05 3.65 -3.00
N ILE A 146 -3.82 4.64 -3.48
CA ILE A 146 -3.54 5.33 -4.74
C ILE A 146 -3.49 6.83 -4.47
N ARG A 147 -2.37 7.46 -4.82
CA ARG A 147 -2.21 8.90 -4.84
C ARG A 147 -2.26 9.39 -6.28
N GLY A 148 -3.30 10.15 -6.62
CA GLY A 148 -3.54 10.64 -7.97
C GLY A 148 -4.41 11.89 -8.00
N THR A 149 -4.56 12.48 -9.18
CA THR A 149 -5.45 13.61 -9.41
C THR A 149 -6.92 13.18 -9.35
N LYS A 150 -7.84 14.14 -9.18
CA LYS A 150 -9.28 13.85 -9.18
C LYS A 150 -9.76 13.15 -10.46
N LYS A 151 -9.12 13.38 -11.61
CA LYS A 151 -9.46 12.72 -12.89
C LYS A 151 -9.03 11.25 -12.87
N GLU A 152 -7.80 10.99 -12.43
CA GLU A 152 -7.23 9.64 -12.30
C GLU A 152 -8.00 8.78 -11.28
N LEU A 153 -8.53 9.38 -10.22
CA LEU A 153 -9.27 8.63 -9.19
C LEU A 153 -10.76 8.41 -9.51
N LYS A 154 -11.33 9.08 -10.52
CA LYS A 154 -12.74 8.92 -10.90
C LYS A 154 -13.05 7.59 -11.60
N VAL A 155 -12.01 6.91 -12.09
CA VAL A 155 -12.14 5.66 -12.85
C VAL A 155 -11.96 4.41 -11.97
N LEU A 156 -11.83 4.60 -10.65
CA LEU A 156 -11.66 3.57 -9.62
C LEU A 156 -12.97 3.28 -8.88
#